data_AF-A0A1H6EUX7-F1
#
_entry.id   AF-A0A1H6EUX7-F1
#
_cell.length_a   1.000
_cell.length_b   1.000
_cell.length_c   1.000
_cell.angle_alpha   90.00
_cell.angle_beta   90.00
_cell.angle_gamma   90.00
#
_symmetry.space_group_name_H-M   'P 1'
#
loop_
_entity.id
_entity.type
_entity.pdbx_description
1 polymer ?
#
loop_
_entity_poly.entity_id
_entity_poly.type
_entity_poly.pdbx_seq_one_letter_code
_entity_poly.pdbx_strand_id
1 'polypeptide(L)'
;MSRPPVPPFTEESARVKVQAAEDAWNTCDPDRVALAYTEDSVWRNDATGRWWRGYGDEQWEFDASGLTRRREASINDVAITESERRVFGPRSAEERGVDVLPLR
;
A
#
# COMPACT_ATOMS: atom_id res chain seq x y z
N MET A 1 17.90 11.73 -6.98
CA MET A 1 17.49 12.39 -5.73
C MET A 1 17.34 11.32 -4.67
N SER A 2 17.80 11.56 -3.44
CA SER A 2 17.63 10.60 -2.33
C SER A 2 16.23 10.71 -1.73
N ARG A 3 15.63 9.57 -1.35
CA ARG A 3 14.29 9.45 -0.80
C ARG A 3 14.34 8.70 0.54
N PRO A 4 14.79 9.36 1.63
CA PRO A 4 14.91 8.73 2.93
C PRO A 4 13.55 8.24 3.45
N PRO A 5 13.52 7.20 4.31
CA PRO A 5 14.66 6.41 4.78
C PRO A 5 15.34 5.59 3.66
N VAL A 6 16.66 5.39 3.76
CA VAL A 6 17.49 4.63 2.81
C VAL A 6 18.06 3.36 3.48
N PRO A 7 18.32 2.27 2.73
CA PRO A 7 18.88 1.05 3.31
C PRO A 7 20.36 1.21 3.74
N PRO A 8 20.88 0.32 4.61
CA PRO A 8 20.17 -0.77 5.28
C PRO A 8 19.21 -0.24 6.35
N PHE A 9 18.00 -0.81 6.41
CA PHE A 9 16.97 -0.35 7.34
C PHE A 9 17.13 -0.96 8.73
N THR A 10 16.93 -0.14 9.76
CA THR A 10 16.47 -0.62 11.07
C THR A 10 14.97 -0.87 11.04
N GLU A 11 14.43 -1.62 12.01
CA GLU A 11 12.98 -1.82 12.15
C GLU A 11 12.22 -0.48 12.17
N GLU A 12 12.70 0.49 12.95
CA GLU A 12 12.11 1.83 13.02
C GLU A 12 12.07 2.51 11.65
N SER A 13 13.20 2.54 10.95
CA SER A 13 13.28 3.18 9.62
C SER A 13 12.45 2.43 8.56
N ALA A 14 12.31 1.11 8.68
CA ALA A 14 11.45 0.32 7.81
C ALA A 14 9.97 0.65 8.04
N ARG A 15 9.53 0.80 9.30
CA ARG A 15 8.16 1.23 9.64
C ARG A 15 7.85 2.60 9.06
N VAL A 16 8.79 3.54 9.16
CA VAL A 16 8.65 4.88 8.53
C VAL A 16 8.54 4.76 7.00
N LYS A 17 9.34 3.89 6.38
CA LYS A 17 9.30 3.66 4.93
C LYS A 17 7.94 3.11 4.48
N VAL A 18 7.42 2.12 5.19
CA VAL A 18 6.11 1.51 4.92
C VAL A 18 4.99 2.52 5.11
N GLN A 19 5.00 3.30 6.21
CA GLN A 19 3.98 4.33 6.43
C GLN A 19 4.00 5.41 5.35
N ALA A 20 5.18 5.84 4.89
CA ALA A 20 5.27 6.83 3.80
C ALA A 20 4.73 6.30 2.47
N ALA A 21 4.91 5.01 2.19
CA ALA A 21 4.32 4.38 1.02
C ALA A 21 2.79 4.23 1.17
N GLU A 22 2.30 3.82 2.34
CA GLU A 22 0.87 3.78 2.64
C GLU A 22 0.20 5.16 2.48
N ASP A 23 0.83 6.21 3.02
CA ASP A 23 0.34 7.59 2.92
C ASP A 23 0.26 8.06 1.47
N ALA A 24 1.27 7.73 0.64
CA ALA A 24 1.28 8.07 -0.77
C ALA A 24 0.17 7.34 -1.54
N TRP A 25 -0.01 6.05 -1.26
CA TRP A 25 -1.06 5.22 -1.87
C TRP A 25 -2.47 5.68 -1.51
N ASN A 26 -2.70 6.06 -0.26
CA ASN A 26 -4.01 6.54 0.24
C ASN A 26 -4.41 7.93 -0.28
N THR A 27 -3.53 8.65 -0.98
CA THR A 27 -3.95 9.88 -1.68
C THR A 27 -5.00 9.61 -2.76
N CYS A 28 -5.06 8.38 -3.28
CA CYS A 28 -5.90 7.99 -4.42
C CYS A 28 -5.74 8.92 -5.63
N ASP A 29 -4.61 9.63 -5.72
CA ASP A 29 -4.27 10.50 -6.83
C ASP A 29 -3.79 9.62 -7.99
N PRO A 30 -4.59 9.44 -9.05
CA PRO A 30 -4.27 8.51 -10.12
C PRO A 30 -2.98 8.90 -10.84
N ASP A 31 -2.66 10.19 -10.95
CA ASP A 31 -1.42 10.65 -11.60
C ASP A 31 -0.21 10.29 -10.75
N ARG A 32 -0.33 10.30 -9.42
CA ARG A 32 0.74 9.88 -8.51
C ARG A 32 0.86 8.37 -8.37
N VAL A 33 -0.26 7.65 -8.35
CA VAL A 33 -0.28 6.19 -8.23
C VAL A 33 0.21 5.54 -9.54
N ALA A 34 -0.17 6.08 -10.70
CA ALA A 34 0.27 5.55 -12.00
C ALA A 34 1.79 5.59 -12.19
N LEU A 35 2.47 6.60 -11.63
CA LEU A 35 3.94 6.73 -11.67
C LEU A 35 4.68 5.61 -10.93
N ALA A 36 3.98 4.80 -10.12
CA ALA A 36 4.55 3.61 -9.47
C ALA A 36 4.54 2.36 -10.38
N TYR A 37 3.95 2.44 -11.57
CA TYR A 37 3.74 1.32 -12.49
C TYR A 37 4.31 1.60 -13.88
N THR A 38 4.58 0.53 -14.63
CA THR A 38 5.03 0.61 -16.03
C THR A 38 3.84 0.81 -16.97
N GLU A 39 4.09 1.41 -18.14
CA GLU A 39 3.05 1.74 -19.15
C GLU A 39 2.25 0.51 -19.64
N ASP A 40 2.80 -0.69 -19.51
CA ASP A 40 2.21 -1.98 -19.94
C ASP A 40 1.38 -2.69 -18.84
N SER A 41 1.16 -2.05 -17.69
CA SER A 41 0.38 -2.62 -16.59
C SER A 41 -1.12 -2.80 -16.96
N VAL A 42 -1.65 -4.03 -16.81
CA VAL A 42 -3.07 -4.36 -17.08
C VAL A 42 -3.87 -4.40 -15.78
N TRP A 43 -4.98 -3.67 -15.72
CA TRP A 43 -5.83 -3.55 -14.52
C TRP A 43 -7.25 -4.06 -14.78
N ARG A 44 -7.88 -4.67 -13.76
CA ARG A 44 -9.29 -5.06 -13.76
C ARG A 44 -10.04 -4.24 -12.73
N ASN A 45 -10.96 -3.39 -13.16
CA ASN A 45 -11.92 -2.71 -12.28
C ASN A 45 -13.29 -3.41 -12.41
N ASP A 46 -13.91 -3.73 -11.27
CA ASP A 46 -15.26 -4.29 -11.24
C ASP A 46 -16.30 -3.16 -11.32
N ALA A 47 -16.95 -3.03 -12.47
CA ALA A 47 -17.97 -2.01 -12.72
C ALA A 47 -19.31 -2.27 -12.00
N THR A 48 -19.43 -3.34 -11.20
CA THR A 48 -20.72 -3.80 -10.64
C THR A 48 -21.13 -3.13 -9.32
N GLY A 49 -20.39 -2.14 -8.82
CA GLY A 49 -20.68 -1.49 -7.54
C GLY A 49 -20.53 -2.42 -6.32
N ARG A 50 -19.90 -3.59 -6.52
CA ARG A 50 -19.65 -4.58 -5.49
C ARG A 50 -18.46 -4.14 -4.61
N TRP A 51 -18.56 -4.40 -3.32
CA TRP A 51 -17.46 -4.19 -2.39
C TRP A 51 -16.53 -5.40 -2.34
N TRP A 52 -15.22 -5.13 -2.29
CA TRP A 52 -14.17 -6.13 -2.21
C TRP A 52 -13.20 -5.78 -1.09
N ARG A 53 -12.59 -6.80 -0.49
CA ARG A 53 -11.44 -6.66 0.40
C ARG A 53 -10.28 -7.44 -0.19
N GLY A 54 -9.21 -6.75 -0.52
CA GLY A 54 -7.94 -7.36 -0.91
C GLY A 54 -7.12 -7.76 0.31
N TYR A 55 -6.58 -8.97 0.27
CA TYR A 55 -5.53 -9.44 1.18
C TYR A 55 -4.25 -9.55 0.36
N GLY A 56 -3.28 -8.70 0.65
CA GLY A 56 -2.07 -8.58 -0.14
C GLY A 56 -0.82 -8.80 0.68
N ASP A 57 0.14 -9.49 0.09
CA ASP A 57 1.53 -9.52 0.54
C ASP A 57 2.39 -8.83 -0.51
N GLU A 58 3.32 -7.99 -0.06
CA GLU A 58 4.26 -7.33 -0.95
C GLU A 58 5.70 -7.36 -0.41
N GLN A 59 6.64 -7.58 -1.33
CA GLN A 59 8.07 -7.60 -1.08
C GLN A 59 8.74 -6.49 -1.87
N TRP A 60 9.50 -5.65 -1.18
CA TRP A 60 10.19 -4.50 -1.77
C TRP A 60 11.71 -4.62 -1.61
N GLU A 61 12.42 -4.29 -2.68
CA GLU A 61 13.86 -4.07 -2.69
C GLU A 61 14.14 -2.60 -3.01
N PHE A 62 15.08 -1.97 -2.29
CA PHE A 62 15.42 -0.56 -2.45
C PHE A 62 16.89 -0.38 -2.84
N ASP A 63 17.17 0.61 -3.68
CA ASP A 63 18.53 1.05 -3.97
C ASP A 63 19.12 1.93 -2.85
N ALA A 64 20.40 2.29 -2.97
CA ALA A 64 21.10 3.12 -1.99
C ALA A 64 20.53 4.53 -1.83
N SER A 65 19.74 5.01 -2.79
CA SER A 65 19.04 6.30 -2.71
C SER A 65 17.65 6.17 -2.09
N GLY A 66 17.21 4.96 -1.73
CA GLY A 66 15.90 4.68 -1.16
C GLY A 66 14.78 4.61 -2.20
N LEU A 67 15.10 4.51 -3.48
CA LEU A 67 14.12 4.27 -4.54
C LEU A 67 13.85 2.77 -4.67
N THR A 68 12.60 2.40 -4.96
CA THR A 68 12.21 1.00 -5.13
C THR A 68 12.86 0.44 -6.39
N ARG A 69 13.70 -0.59 -6.24
CA ARG A 69 14.37 -1.31 -7.32
C ARG A 69 13.55 -2.51 -7.82
N ARG A 70 12.83 -3.18 -6.91
CA ARG A 70 11.94 -4.31 -7.22
C ARG A 70 10.73 -4.27 -6.29
N ARG A 71 9.54 -4.54 -6.84
CA ARG A 71 8.30 -4.72 -6.09
C ARG A 71 7.60 -5.95 -6.60
N GLU A 72 7.30 -6.87 -5.70
CA GLU A 72 6.46 -8.03 -5.97
C GLU A 72 5.24 -7.93 -5.07
N ALA A 73 4.06 -8.11 -5.64
CA ALA A 73 2.82 -8.06 -4.89
C ALA A 73 1.92 -9.21 -5.34
N SER A 74 1.33 -9.91 -4.39
CA SER A 74 0.28 -10.90 -4.61
C SER A 74 -0.93 -10.48 -3.80
N ILE A 75 -2.09 -10.38 -4.43
CA ILE A 75 -3.34 -9.91 -3.79
C ILE A 75 -4.46 -10.91 -4.10
N ASN A 76 -5.17 -11.32 -3.05
CA ASN A 76 -6.39 -12.12 -3.16
C ASN A 76 -7.60 -11.28 -2.74
N ASP A 77 -8.56 -11.15 -3.64
CA ASP A 77 -9.79 -10.41 -3.39
C ASP A 77 -10.89 -11.32 -2.84
N VAL A 78 -11.54 -10.87 -1.77
CA VAL A 78 -12.74 -11.49 -1.21
C VAL A 78 -13.90 -10.52 -1.33
N ALA A 79 -15.02 -11.00 -1.89
CA ALA A 79 -16.24 -10.21 -1.96
C ALA A 79 -16.78 -9.95 -0.54
N ILE A 80 -17.22 -8.73 -0.28
CA ILE A 80 -17.83 -8.33 1.00
C ILE A 80 -19.12 -7.54 0.76
N THR A 81 -19.97 -7.42 1.77
CA THR A 81 -21.05 -6.45 1.80
C THR A 81 -20.55 -5.08 2.27
N GLU A 82 -21.35 -4.03 2.06
CA GLU A 82 -21.03 -2.70 2.58
C GLU A 82 -20.90 -2.69 4.11
N SER A 83 -21.76 -3.42 4.83
CA SER A 83 -21.72 -3.50 6.29
C SER A 83 -20.50 -4.24 6.84
N GLU A 84 -19.80 -5.01 6.00
CA GLU A 84 -18.57 -5.71 6.39
C GLU A 84 -17.33 -4.84 6.25
N ARG A 85 -17.43 -3.60 5.73
CA ARG A 85 -16.31 -2.67 5.62
C ARG A 85 -15.71 -2.35 6.99
N ARG A 86 -14.38 -2.19 7.00
CA ARG A 86 -13.61 -1.87 8.23
C ARG A 86 -12.78 -0.60 8.09
N VAL A 87 -12.48 -0.20 6.86
CA VAL A 87 -11.69 1.00 6.53
C VAL A 87 -12.63 1.97 5.81
N PHE A 88 -12.72 3.19 6.32
CA PHE A 88 -13.63 4.23 5.85
C PHE A 88 -12.93 5.50 5.36
N GLY A 89 -11.59 5.47 5.29
CA GLY A 89 -10.75 6.57 4.83
C GLY A 89 -9.27 6.26 5.07
N PRO A 90 -8.38 7.23 4.82
CA PRO A 90 -6.96 7.13 5.17
C PRO A 90 -6.78 6.85 6.66
N ARG A 91 -5.73 6.10 7.00
CA ARG A 91 -5.35 5.83 8.39
C ARG A 91 -5.05 7.15 9.13
N SER A 92 -5.68 7.34 10.28
CA SER A 92 -5.44 8.52 11.13
C SER A 92 -4.07 8.43 11.83
N ALA A 93 -3.61 9.54 12.42
CA ALA A 93 -2.36 9.54 13.19
C ALA A 93 -2.43 8.63 14.44
N GLU A 94 -3.61 8.47 15.02
CA GLU A 94 -3.86 7.69 16.24
C GLU A 94 -3.87 6.18 15.96
N GLU A 95 -4.17 5.78 14.72
CA GLU A 95 -4.18 4.38 14.28
C GLU A 95 -2.78 3.89 13.86
N ARG A 96 -1.78 4.77 13.77
CA ARG A 96 -0.42 4.42 13.34
C ARG A 96 0.30 3.61 14.41
N GLY A 97 0.82 2.44 14.02
CA GLY A 97 1.54 1.55 14.94
C GLY A 97 0.65 0.79 15.91
N VAL A 98 -0.67 0.84 15.72
CA VAL A 98 -1.67 0.07 16.48
C VAL A 98 -2.30 -0.96 15.55
N ASP A 99 -2.37 -2.22 15.97
CA ASP A 99 -3.09 -3.26 15.25
C ASP A 99 -4.61 -3.04 15.41
N VAL A 100 -5.15 -2.14 14.59
CA VAL A 100 -6.57 -1.76 14.60
C VAL A 100 -7.47 -2.77 13.88
N LEU A 101 -6.87 -3.67 13.10
CA LEU A 101 -7.59 -4.73 12.40
C LEU A 101 -7.20 -6.10 13.00
N PRO A 102 -8.18 -6.93 13.38
CA PRO A 102 -7.86 -8.26 13.88
C PRO A 102 -7.21 -9.08 12.77
N LEU A 103 -6.00 -9.57 13.06
CA LEU A 103 -5.37 -10.65 12.30
C LEU A 103 -6.29 -11.88 12.39
N ARG A 104 -6.56 -12.52 11.25
CA ARG A 104 -7.33 -13.78 11.19
C ARG A 104 -6.40 -14.97 11.30
#